data_AF-U5YR95-F1
#
_entry.id   AF-U5YR95-F1
#
_cell.length_a   1.000
_cell.length_b   1.000
_cell.length_c   1.000
_cell.angle_alpha   90.00
_cell.angle_beta   90.00
_cell.angle_gamma   90.00
#
_symmetry.space_group_name_H-M   'P 1'
#
loop_
_entity.id
_entity.type
_entity.pdbx_description
1 polymer ?
#
loop_
_entity_poly.entity_id
_entity_poly.type
_entity_poly.pdbx_seq_one_letter_code
_entity_poly.pdbx_strand_id
1 'polypeptide(L)'
;MDGTERVLVVAPHPDDEVLGAGGTIAAFAAAGADVRVVIVTKAGPPRFPAALGEAGIREAKEAHALLGVKETVTLDLPIAELDVVPHAEVNARLGEVFARTEPTHVFLPFGGDLMEDHQRVSLSALVCSRPLGEAAPLGVYAYETLSQTNWNAPYAPRFAPPPSWTSPRTWSARSRRWRGSSPSCAPSPRALPEGDPGARRPARGPARLRRRRGVRDDPSAAGVRRR
;
A
#
# COMPACT_ATOMS: atom_id res chain seq x y z
N MET A 1 -4.06 -26.63 2.52
CA MET A 1 -5.11 -26.11 1.63
C MET A 1 -5.62 -27.27 0.82
N ASP A 2 -6.93 -27.43 0.72
CA ASP A 2 -7.60 -28.54 0.03
C ASP A 2 -7.98 -28.20 -1.43
N GLY A 3 -7.53 -27.05 -1.94
CA GLY A 3 -7.79 -26.58 -3.30
C GLY A 3 -9.14 -25.89 -3.49
N THR A 4 -9.94 -25.72 -2.44
CA THR A 4 -11.25 -25.03 -2.51
C THR A 4 -11.18 -23.51 -2.29
N GLU A 5 -9.98 -23.02 -1.95
CA GLU A 5 -9.75 -21.62 -1.61
C GLU A 5 -9.98 -20.67 -2.79
N ARG A 6 -10.73 -19.61 -2.56
CA ARG A 6 -10.98 -18.53 -3.52
C ARG A 6 -10.29 -17.28 -3.00
N VAL A 7 -9.17 -16.94 -3.60
CA VAL A 7 -8.32 -15.84 -3.17
C VAL A 7 -8.59 -14.63 -4.05
N LEU A 8 -8.93 -13.50 -3.42
CA LEU A 8 -9.02 -12.22 -4.09
C LEU A 8 -7.92 -11.29 -3.57
N VAL A 9 -7.06 -10.82 -4.46
CA VAL A 9 -6.09 -9.76 -4.17
C VAL A 9 -6.61 -8.46 -4.75
N VAL A 10 -6.78 -7.46 -3.89
CA VAL A 10 -7.27 -6.12 -4.24
C VAL A 10 -6.06 -5.19 -4.35
N ALA A 11 -5.79 -4.70 -5.55
CA ALA A 11 -4.67 -3.84 -5.89
C ALA A 11 -5.16 -2.43 -6.28
N PRO A 12 -4.73 -1.37 -5.58
CA PRO A 12 -5.01 0.01 -6.00
C PRO A 12 -4.52 0.29 -7.41
N HIS A 13 -3.24 -0.01 -7.68
CA HIS A 13 -2.55 0.24 -8.94
C HIS A 13 -2.07 -1.07 -9.57
N PRO A 14 -1.84 -1.10 -10.90
CA PRO A 14 -1.12 -2.21 -11.52
C PRO A 14 0.31 -2.25 -10.97
N ASP A 15 0.72 -3.40 -10.41
CA ASP A 15 2.02 -3.73 -9.79
C ASP A 15 1.96 -3.96 -8.26
N ASP A 16 1.02 -3.34 -7.57
CA ASP A 16 0.88 -3.40 -6.10
C ASP A 16 0.76 -4.84 -5.61
N GLU A 17 -0.06 -5.66 -6.28
CA GLU A 17 -0.28 -7.05 -5.92
C GLU A 17 0.99 -7.89 -6.06
N VAL A 18 1.79 -7.63 -7.09
CA VAL A 18 3.04 -8.36 -7.33
C VAL A 18 4.08 -7.92 -6.30
N LEU A 19 4.21 -6.61 -6.07
CA LEU A 19 5.16 -6.04 -5.13
C LEU A 19 4.86 -6.45 -3.69
N GLY A 20 3.59 -6.40 -3.28
CA GLY A 20 3.18 -6.69 -1.92
C GLY A 20 2.91 -8.16 -1.65
N ALA A 21 2.20 -8.83 -2.56
CA ALA A 21 1.65 -10.17 -2.36
C ALA A 21 2.12 -11.22 -3.39
N GLY A 22 3.00 -10.90 -4.34
CA GLY A 22 3.35 -11.80 -5.46
C GLY A 22 3.85 -13.18 -5.04
N GLY A 23 4.65 -13.26 -3.98
CA GLY A 23 5.08 -14.55 -3.42
C GLY A 23 3.95 -15.37 -2.81
N THR A 24 2.98 -14.69 -2.18
CA THR A 24 1.78 -15.30 -1.62
C THR A 24 0.82 -15.77 -2.72
N ILE A 25 0.61 -14.94 -3.74
CA ILE A 25 -0.17 -15.28 -4.95
C ILE A 25 0.35 -16.59 -5.55
N ALA A 26 1.64 -16.66 -5.85
CA ALA A 26 2.25 -17.86 -6.42
C ALA A 26 2.12 -19.09 -5.51
N ALA A 27 2.20 -18.91 -4.18
CA ALA A 27 2.05 -20.00 -3.23
C ALA A 27 0.61 -20.56 -3.20
N PHE A 28 -0.40 -19.68 -3.18
CA PHE A 28 -1.81 -20.11 -3.26
C PHE A 28 -2.12 -20.78 -4.59
N ALA A 29 -1.67 -20.19 -5.71
CA ALA A 29 -1.87 -20.77 -7.03
C ALA A 29 -1.22 -22.15 -7.17
N ALA A 30 0.01 -22.31 -6.68
CA ALA A 30 0.71 -23.61 -6.68
C ALA A 30 0.03 -24.65 -5.77
N ALA A 31 -0.71 -24.21 -4.75
CA ALA A 31 -1.53 -25.07 -3.89
C ALA A 31 -2.91 -25.40 -4.49
N GLY A 32 -3.20 -24.96 -5.73
CA GLY A 32 -4.45 -25.24 -6.44
C GLY A 32 -5.59 -24.27 -6.14
N ALA A 33 -5.34 -23.18 -5.40
CA ALA A 33 -6.36 -22.18 -5.10
C ALA A 33 -6.83 -21.43 -6.36
N ASP A 34 -8.07 -20.95 -6.33
CA ASP A 34 -8.60 -20.04 -7.33
C ASP A 34 -8.21 -18.60 -7.01
N VAL A 35 -7.07 -18.16 -7.57
CA VAL A 35 -6.52 -16.83 -7.31
C VAL A 35 -6.96 -15.83 -8.38
N ARG A 36 -7.58 -14.74 -7.94
CA ARG A 36 -7.99 -13.60 -8.77
C ARG A 36 -7.38 -12.32 -8.25
N VAL A 37 -7.13 -11.38 -9.16
CA VAL A 37 -6.67 -10.03 -8.86
C VAL A 37 -7.72 -9.04 -9.36
N VAL A 38 -8.02 -8.02 -8.56
CA VAL A 38 -8.71 -6.81 -9.03
C VAL A 38 -7.77 -5.61 -8.94
N ILE A 39 -7.57 -4.96 -10.08
CA ILE A 39 -6.87 -3.67 -10.18
C ILE A 39 -7.93 -2.58 -10.19
N VAL A 40 -7.90 -1.70 -9.18
CA VAL A 40 -8.96 -0.73 -8.94
C VAL A 40 -8.84 0.46 -9.89
N THR A 41 -7.63 0.99 -10.05
CA THR A 41 -7.40 2.21 -10.82
C THR A 41 -6.62 1.97 -12.10
N LYS A 42 -6.75 2.90 -13.04
CA LYS A 42 -6.00 2.91 -14.30
C LYS A 42 -5.56 4.32 -14.66
N ALA A 43 -4.32 4.45 -15.13
CA ALA A 43 -3.86 5.71 -15.70
C ALA A 43 -4.63 6.04 -16.98
N GLY A 44 -5.10 7.28 -17.11
CA GLY A 44 -5.83 7.70 -18.29
C GLY A 44 -6.01 9.20 -18.38
N PRO A 45 -6.58 9.69 -19.49
CA PRO A 45 -6.83 11.11 -19.71
C PRO A 45 -7.80 11.67 -18.67
N PRO A 46 -7.70 12.96 -18.32
CA PRO A 46 -6.80 13.96 -18.92
C PRO A 46 -5.38 13.97 -18.32
N ARG A 47 -5.16 13.32 -17.17
CA ARG A 47 -3.92 13.45 -16.39
C ARG A 47 -2.76 12.65 -16.97
N PHE A 48 -3.06 11.50 -17.57
CA PHE A 48 -2.08 10.61 -18.17
C PHE A 48 -2.48 10.20 -19.59
N PRO A 49 -1.52 9.86 -20.47
CA PRO A 49 -1.84 9.26 -21.76
C PRO A 49 -2.57 7.91 -21.56
N ALA A 50 -3.62 7.64 -22.34
CA ALA A 50 -4.34 6.36 -22.28
C ALA A 50 -3.41 5.15 -22.46
N ALA A 51 -2.42 5.27 -23.34
CA ALA A 51 -1.42 4.25 -23.60
C ALA A 51 -0.62 3.83 -22.35
N LEU A 52 -0.44 4.72 -21.36
CA LEU A 52 0.24 4.39 -20.11
C LEU A 52 -0.58 3.41 -19.28
N GLY A 53 -1.89 3.65 -19.13
CA GLY A 53 -2.79 2.74 -18.41
C GLY A 53 -2.94 1.40 -19.12
N GLU A 54 -3.07 1.42 -20.45
CA GLU A 54 -3.15 0.20 -21.26
C GLU A 54 -1.88 -0.66 -21.13
N ALA A 55 -0.71 -0.03 -21.15
CA ALA A 55 0.56 -0.71 -20.93
C ALA A 55 0.64 -1.31 -19.53
N GLY A 56 0.32 -0.55 -18.48
CA GLY A 56 0.34 -1.04 -17.10
C GLY A 56 -0.60 -2.23 -16.87
N ILE A 57 -1.81 -2.19 -17.40
CA ILE A 57 -2.75 -3.34 -17.32
C ILE A 57 -2.24 -4.55 -18.09
N ARG A 58 -1.64 -4.35 -19.27
CA ARG A 58 -1.05 -5.44 -20.04
C ARG A 58 0.10 -6.10 -19.27
N GLU A 59 1.03 -5.31 -18.75
CA GLU A 59 2.17 -5.78 -17.97
C GLU A 59 1.75 -6.53 -16.70
N ALA A 60 0.74 -6.01 -15.98
CA ALA A 60 0.17 -6.69 -14.82
C ALA A 60 -0.42 -8.06 -15.21
N LYS A 61 -1.21 -8.14 -16.30
CA LYS A 61 -1.76 -9.41 -16.81
C LYS A 61 -0.66 -10.42 -17.20
N GLU A 62 0.43 -9.96 -17.80
CA GLU A 62 1.59 -10.81 -18.13
C GLU A 62 2.24 -11.35 -16.84
N ALA A 63 2.42 -10.51 -15.81
CA ALA A 63 2.93 -10.95 -14.51
C ALA A 63 1.98 -11.94 -13.82
N HIS A 64 0.67 -11.68 -13.85
CA HIS A 64 -0.37 -12.54 -13.31
C HIS A 64 -0.37 -13.94 -13.93
N ALA A 65 -0.20 -14.02 -15.25
CA ALA A 65 -0.07 -15.30 -15.94
C ALA A 65 1.13 -16.12 -15.43
N LEU A 66 2.27 -15.48 -15.14
CA LEU A 66 3.44 -16.13 -14.57
C LEU A 66 3.24 -16.59 -13.12
N LEU A 67 2.36 -15.92 -12.37
CA LEU A 67 2.06 -16.23 -10.96
C LEU A 67 0.92 -17.24 -10.79
N GLY A 68 0.25 -17.64 -11.87
CA GLY A 68 -0.88 -18.58 -11.83
C GLY A 68 -2.21 -17.95 -11.41
N VAL A 69 -2.37 -16.64 -11.58
CA VAL A 69 -3.65 -15.93 -11.40
C VAL A 69 -4.61 -16.35 -12.51
N LYS A 70 -5.83 -16.75 -12.16
CA LYS A 70 -6.84 -17.18 -13.14
C LYS A 70 -7.52 -16.02 -13.85
N GLU A 71 -7.71 -14.91 -13.16
CA GLU A 71 -8.43 -13.75 -13.69
C GLU A 71 -7.88 -12.44 -13.13
N THR A 72 -7.75 -11.44 -14.01
CA THR A 72 -7.45 -10.05 -13.63
C THR A 72 -8.62 -9.16 -14.03
N VAL A 73 -9.29 -8.62 -13.03
CA VAL A 73 -10.41 -7.68 -13.17
C VAL A 73 -9.86 -6.26 -13.10
N THR A 74 -10.36 -5.37 -13.95
CA THR A 74 -9.98 -3.94 -13.93
C THR A 74 -11.22 -3.10 -13.73
N LEU A 75 -11.22 -2.21 -12.74
CA LEU A 75 -12.38 -1.35 -12.44
C LEU A 75 -12.34 0.01 -13.14
N ASP A 76 -11.17 0.39 -13.68
CA ASP A 76 -10.93 1.61 -14.47
C ASP A 76 -11.27 2.92 -13.74
N LEU A 77 -11.17 2.94 -12.41
CA LEU A 77 -11.27 4.18 -11.64
C LEU A 77 -10.03 5.07 -11.87
N PRO A 78 -10.14 6.40 -11.73
CA PRO A 78 -9.02 7.29 -12.01
C PRO A 78 -7.91 7.13 -10.96
N ILE A 79 -6.69 6.88 -11.43
CA ILE A 79 -5.50 6.77 -10.59
C ILE A 79 -5.13 8.12 -9.94
N ALA A 80 -4.69 8.09 -8.69
CA ALA A 80 -4.27 9.25 -7.90
C ALA A 80 -5.35 10.34 -7.76
N GLU A 81 -6.62 9.92 -7.89
CA GLU A 81 -7.81 10.78 -7.85
C GLU A 81 -8.98 10.09 -7.11
N LEU A 82 -8.73 8.99 -6.38
CA LEU A 82 -9.79 8.39 -5.58
C LEU A 82 -10.26 9.31 -4.45
N ASP A 83 -9.52 10.38 -4.14
CA ASP A 83 -9.88 11.41 -3.19
C ASP A 83 -11.19 12.15 -3.57
N VAL A 84 -11.38 12.37 -4.87
CA VAL A 84 -12.56 13.05 -5.45
C VAL A 84 -13.64 12.09 -5.95
N VAL A 85 -13.34 10.79 -6.06
CA VAL A 85 -14.35 9.76 -6.36
C VAL A 85 -15.21 9.52 -5.12
N PRO A 86 -16.56 9.54 -5.22
CA PRO A 86 -17.42 9.19 -4.10
C PRO A 86 -17.09 7.79 -3.57
N HIS A 87 -16.82 7.67 -2.28
CA HIS A 87 -16.42 6.38 -1.68
C HIS A 87 -17.50 5.30 -1.87
N ALA A 88 -18.78 5.68 -1.97
CA ALA A 88 -19.88 4.77 -2.29
C ALA A 88 -19.75 4.13 -3.68
N GLU A 89 -19.14 4.83 -4.66
CA GLU A 89 -18.87 4.30 -5.99
C GLU A 89 -17.76 3.23 -5.92
N VAL A 90 -16.66 3.51 -5.21
CA VAL A 90 -15.60 2.52 -4.97
C VAL A 90 -16.16 1.26 -4.29
N ASN A 91 -17.01 1.44 -3.27
CA ASN A 91 -17.70 0.34 -2.59
C ASN A 91 -18.59 -0.47 -3.53
N ALA A 92 -19.37 0.19 -4.39
CA ALA A 92 -20.24 -0.50 -5.34
C ALA A 92 -19.44 -1.35 -6.33
N ARG A 93 -18.38 -0.77 -6.91
CA ARG A 93 -17.53 -1.44 -7.91
C ARG A 93 -16.78 -2.63 -7.32
N LEU A 94 -16.24 -2.50 -6.11
CA LEU A 94 -15.64 -3.65 -5.41
C LEU A 94 -16.71 -4.65 -4.96
N GLY A 95 -17.87 -4.21 -4.53
CA GLY A 95 -19.00 -5.07 -4.15
C GLY A 95 -19.42 -6.02 -5.27
N GLU A 96 -19.46 -5.54 -6.52
CA GLU A 96 -19.73 -6.38 -7.70
C GLU A 96 -18.67 -7.47 -7.92
N VAL A 97 -17.40 -7.17 -7.62
CA VAL A 97 -16.32 -8.16 -7.68
C VAL A 97 -16.48 -9.19 -6.58
N PHE A 98 -16.67 -8.74 -5.33
CA PHE A 98 -16.86 -9.63 -4.18
C PHE A 98 -18.05 -10.57 -4.36
N ALA A 99 -19.18 -10.05 -4.84
CA ALA A 99 -20.38 -10.85 -5.11
C ALA A 99 -20.15 -11.89 -6.22
N ARG A 100 -19.33 -11.56 -7.24
CA ARG A 100 -19.01 -12.49 -8.33
C ARG A 100 -17.99 -13.56 -7.92
N THR A 101 -17.03 -13.21 -7.08
CA THR A 101 -15.90 -14.08 -6.75
C THR A 101 -16.06 -14.85 -5.44
N GLU A 102 -16.96 -14.39 -4.56
CA GLU A 102 -17.24 -14.95 -3.23
C GLU A 102 -15.97 -15.38 -2.47
N PRO A 103 -15.00 -14.48 -2.26
CA PRO A 103 -13.65 -14.85 -1.85
C PRO A 103 -13.63 -15.42 -0.42
N THR A 104 -12.90 -16.51 -0.22
CA THR A 104 -12.61 -17.06 1.12
C THR A 104 -11.44 -16.32 1.77
N HIS A 105 -10.49 -15.84 0.98
CA HIS A 105 -9.33 -15.10 1.46
C HIS A 105 -9.17 -13.80 0.68
N VAL A 106 -9.03 -12.68 1.38
CA VAL A 106 -8.88 -11.35 0.79
C VAL A 106 -7.55 -10.75 1.19
N PHE A 107 -6.79 -10.27 0.20
CA PHE A 107 -5.56 -9.52 0.40
C PHE A 107 -5.79 -8.08 -0.07
N LEU A 108 -5.53 -7.11 0.80
CA LEU A 108 -5.73 -5.69 0.54
C LEU A 108 -4.46 -4.88 0.86
N PRO A 109 -4.26 -3.69 0.28
CA PRO A 109 -3.14 -2.83 0.63
C PRO A 109 -3.23 -2.42 2.11
N PHE A 110 -2.09 -2.19 2.75
CA PHE A 110 -2.07 -1.67 4.11
C PHE A 110 -2.74 -0.28 4.18
N GLY A 111 -3.82 -0.17 4.95
CA GLY A 111 -4.57 1.10 5.07
C GLY A 111 -3.83 2.27 5.72
N GLY A 112 -2.61 2.06 6.25
CA GLY A 112 -1.74 3.13 6.77
C GLY A 112 -0.71 3.64 5.76
N ASP A 113 -0.85 3.28 4.48
CA ASP A 113 0.03 3.76 3.41
C ASP A 113 -0.05 5.29 3.22
N LEU A 114 0.98 5.90 2.64
CA LEU A 114 1.04 7.34 2.35
C LEU A 114 0.05 7.73 1.24
N MET A 115 -0.16 6.88 0.22
CA MET A 115 -1.02 7.21 -0.90
C MET A 115 -2.50 7.01 -0.56
N GLU A 116 -3.31 8.03 -0.81
CA GLU A 116 -4.74 8.01 -0.45
C GLU A 116 -5.53 6.93 -1.21
N ASP A 117 -5.14 6.59 -2.44
CA ASP A 117 -5.73 5.48 -3.19
C ASP A 117 -5.65 4.17 -2.41
N HIS A 118 -4.50 3.86 -1.80
CA HIS A 118 -4.31 2.65 -1.00
C HIS A 118 -5.25 2.66 0.22
N GLN A 119 -5.35 3.79 0.90
CA GLN A 119 -6.21 3.96 2.07
C GLN A 119 -7.68 3.75 1.69
N ARG A 120 -8.13 4.37 0.59
CA ARG A 120 -9.52 4.28 0.13
C ARG A 120 -9.87 2.88 -0.33
N VAL A 121 -9.01 2.24 -1.12
CA VAL A 121 -9.19 0.85 -1.57
C VAL A 121 -9.18 -0.11 -0.38
N SER A 122 -8.27 0.06 0.58
CA SER A 122 -8.25 -0.74 1.81
C SER A 122 -9.57 -0.63 2.57
N LEU A 123 -10.08 0.59 2.77
CA LEU A 123 -11.34 0.82 3.48
C LEU A 123 -12.54 0.21 2.73
N SER A 124 -12.63 0.41 1.41
CA SER A 124 -13.71 -0.16 0.61
C SER A 124 -13.68 -1.69 0.61
N ALA A 125 -12.49 -2.30 0.48
CA ALA A 125 -12.34 -3.75 0.58
C ALA A 125 -12.77 -4.29 1.95
N LEU A 126 -12.49 -3.57 3.04
CA LEU A 126 -12.98 -3.94 4.38
C LEU A 126 -14.51 -3.84 4.49
N VAL A 127 -15.14 -2.84 3.88
CA VAL A 127 -16.60 -2.71 3.81
C VAL A 127 -17.23 -3.91 3.08
N CYS A 128 -16.61 -4.37 2.00
CA CYS A 128 -17.02 -5.56 1.24
C CYS A 128 -16.73 -6.88 1.99
N SER A 129 -15.74 -6.90 2.88
CA SER A 129 -15.31 -8.09 3.63
C SER A 129 -15.99 -8.27 5.00
N ARG A 130 -17.06 -7.51 5.28
CA ARG A 130 -17.75 -7.60 6.58
C ARG A 130 -18.25 -9.04 6.82
N PRO A 131 -18.22 -9.54 8.07
CA PRO A 131 -18.60 -10.90 8.40
C PRO A 131 -20.13 -11.07 8.42
N LEU A 132 -20.76 -10.94 7.26
CA LEU A 132 -22.20 -11.02 7.07
C LEU A 132 -22.55 -12.30 6.30
N GLY A 133 -23.11 -13.27 7.01
CA GLY A 133 -23.59 -14.52 6.42
C GLY A 133 -22.47 -15.50 6.04
N GLU A 134 -22.85 -16.57 5.35
CA GLU A 134 -21.96 -17.69 4.99
C GLU A 134 -20.95 -17.32 3.89
N ALA A 135 -21.20 -16.24 3.14
CA ALA A 135 -20.31 -15.74 2.09
C ALA A 135 -19.18 -14.84 2.62
N ALA A 136 -19.08 -14.66 3.94
CA ALA A 136 -18.01 -13.87 4.55
C ALA A 136 -16.62 -14.51 4.31
N PRO A 137 -15.58 -13.71 4.02
CA PRO A 137 -14.22 -14.25 3.94
C PRO A 137 -13.79 -14.88 5.26
N LEU A 138 -13.10 -16.02 5.16
CA LEU A 138 -12.46 -16.71 6.28
C LEU A 138 -11.23 -15.94 6.78
N GLY A 139 -10.58 -15.19 5.90
CA GLY A 139 -9.39 -14.40 6.21
C GLY A 139 -9.31 -13.10 5.41
N VAL A 140 -8.96 -12.02 6.11
CA VAL A 140 -8.66 -10.72 5.51
C VAL A 140 -7.25 -10.31 5.95
N TYR A 141 -6.38 -10.03 4.99
CA TYR A 141 -4.95 -9.78 5.19
C TYR A 141 -4.54 -8.47 4.53
N ALA A 142 -3.58 -7.78 5.14
CA ALA A 142 -2.97 -6.59 4.55
C ALA A 142 -1.56 -6.91 4.02
N TYR A 143 -1.21 -6.40 2.86
CA TYR A 143 0.15 -6.43 2.32
C TYR A 143 0.79 -5.04 2.31
N GLU A 144 2.13 -5.03 2.34
CA GLU A 144 2.94 -3.82 2.23
C GLU A 144 3.30 -3.56 0.77
N THR A 145 3.15 -2.31 0.30
CA THR A 145 3.73 -1.88 -0.97
C THR A 145 5.02 -1.11 -0.69
N LEU A 146 6.17 -1.77 -0.85
CA LEU A 146 7.49 -1.23 -0.47
C LEU A 146 7.89 0.10 -1.13
N SER A 147 7.23 0.50 -2.22
CA SER A 147 7.46 1.80 -2.88
C SER A 147 6.78 2.98 -2.14
N GLN A 148 5.91 2.73 -1.17
CA GLN A 148 5.08 3.77 -0.54
C GLN A 148 4.87 3.56 0.97
N THR A 149 4.74 2.32 1.42
CA THR A 149 4.53 2.02 2.84
C THR A 149 5.72 2.49 3.68
N ASN A 150 5.44 3.14 4.81
CA ASN A 150 6.43 3.71 5.73
C ASN A 150 7.29 4.87 5.18
N TRP A 151 6.96 5.45 4.01
CA TRP A 151 7.51 6.77 3.58
C TRP A 151 6.89 7.96 4.33
N ASN A 152 5.87 7.68 5.16
CA ASN A 152 5.26 8.66 6.04
C ASN A 152 6.25 9.22 7.09
N ALA A 153 5.99 10.45 7.52
CA ALA A 153 6.66 11.02 8.68
C ALA A 153 6.40 10.15 9.94
N PRO A 154 7.28 10.19 10.97
CA PRO A 154 7.36 9.19 12.05
C PRO A 154 6.11 9.01 12.93
N TYR A 155 5.05 9.78 12.70
CA TYR A 155 3.78 9.73 13.44
C TYR A 155 2.75 8.76 12.84
N ALA A 156 2.96 8.25 11.62
CA ALA A 156 2.02 7.33 11.00
C ALA A 156 2.19 5.89 11.55
N PRO A 157 1.13 5.06 11.53
CA PRO A 157 1.22 3.65 11.87
C PRO A 157 2.24 2.94 10.98
N ARG A 158 3.12 2.15 11.59
CA ARG A 158 4.07 1.33 10.83
C ARG A 158 3.42 0.03 10.40
N PHE A 159 3.76 -0.44 9.20
CA PHE A 159 3.45 -1.82 8.83
C PHE A 159 4.21 -2.78 9.77
N ALA A 160 3.47 -3.59 10.51
CA ALA A 160 4.00 -4.55 11.47
C ALA A 160 3.31 -5.90 11.22
N PRO A 161 3.82 -6.72 10.29
CA PRO A 161 3.23 -8.02 10.02
C PRO A 161 3.40 -8.92 11.25
N PRO A 162 2.43 -9.78 11.58
CA PRO A 162 2.61 -10.74 12.67
C PRO A 162 3.80 -11.66 12.36
N PRO A 163 4.59 -12.09 13.37
CA PRO A 163 5.84 -12.84 13.17
C PRO A 163 5.71 -14.11 12.30
N SER A 164 4.52 -14.72 12.25
CA SER A 164 4.25 -15.98 11.54
C SER A 164 4.20 -15.86 10.01
N TRP A 165 4.26 -14.66 9.43
CA TRP A 165 4.04 -14.42 7.99
C TRP A 165 5.30 -14.19 7.16
N THR A 166 6.49 -14.18 7.78
CA THR A 166 7.76 -14.05 7.07
C THR A 166 8.38 -15.41 6.78
N SER A 167 7.97 -16.07 5.70
CA SER A 167 8.65 -17.28 5.23
C SER A 167 10.00 -16.92 4.58
N PRO A 168 11.14 -17.46 5.03
CA PRO A 168 12.46 -17.22 4.42
C PRO A 168 12.55 -17.57 2.93
N ARG A 169 11.63 -18.40 2.41
CA ARG A 169 11.63 -18.87 1.02
C ARG A 169 11.19 -17.79 0.02
N THR A 170 10.31 -16.86 0.39
CA THR A 170 9.78 -15.84 -0.53
C THR A 170 10.72 -14.66 -0.74
N TRP A 171 11.65 -14.40 0.20
CA TRP A 171 12.61 -13.29 0.08
C TRP A 171 13.71 -13.56 -0.95
N SER A 172 14.16 -14.82 -1.07
CA SER A 172 15.24 -15.19 -2.00
C SER A 172 14.86 -15.17 -3.48
N ALA A 173 13.56 -15.24 -3.80
CA ALA A 173 13.05 -15.12 -5.17
C ALA A 173 12.99 -13.65 -5.64
N ARG A 174 12.80 -12.71 -4.72
CA ARG A 174 12.70 -11.27 -4.97
C ARG A 174 14.02 -10.67 -5.51
N SER A 175 15.16 -11.22 -5.10
CA SER A 175 16.50 -10.68 -5.43
C SER A 175 17.16 -11.30 -6.68
N ARG A 176 16.65 -12.40 -7.23
CA ARG A 176 17.25 -13.05 -8.42
C ARG A 176 16.63 -12.60 -9.74
N ARG A 177 15.38 -12.14 -9.76
CA ARG A 177 14.70 -11.67 -10.98
C ARG A 177 14.94 -10.19 -11.31
N TRP A 178 15.43 -9.41 -10.34
CA TRP A 178 15.67 -7.97 -10.46
C TRP A 178 17.07 -7.57 -10.95
N ARG A 179 17.96 -8.54 -11.25
CA ARG A 179 19.30 -8.25 -11.82
C ARG A 179 19.32 -8.13 -13.35
N GLY A 180 18.17 -8.22 -14.02
CA GLY A 180 18.05 -8.16 -15.48
C GLY A 180 17.68 -6.80 -16.06
N SER A 181 17.38 -5.80 -15.23
CA SER A 181 16.89 -4.50 -15.68
C SER A 181 17.91 -3.40 -15.37
N SER A 182 18.28 -2.63 -16.39
CA SER A 182 19.28 -1.55 -16.51
C SER A 182 19.71 -0.78 -15.24
N PRO A 183 20.95 -0.23 -15.20
CA PRO A 183 21.60 0.30 -14.00
C PRO A 183 21.09 1.66 -13.50
N SER A 184 19.97 2.17 -14.01
CA SER A 184 19.46 3.52 -13.71
C SER A 184 18.82 3.64 -12.32
N CYS A 185 18.44 2.52 -11.70
CA CYS A 185 17.70 2.50 -10.43
C CYS A 185 18.33 1.53 -9.44
N ALA A 186 19.57 1.77 -9.05
CA ALA A 186 20.14 1.17 -7.85
C ALA A 186 20.30 2.26 -6.80
N PRO A 187 19.58 2.22 -5.65
CA PRO A 187 19.92 3.08 -4.53
C PRO A 187 21.32 2.68 -4.02
N SER A 188 22.20 3.68 -3.90
CA SER A 188 23.55 3.50 -3.33
C SER A 188 23.45 2.82 -1.96
N PRO A 189 24.22 1.76 -1.67
CA PRO A 189 24.28 1.19 -0.34
C PRO A 189 24.97 2.20 0.58
N ARG A 190 24.18 2.96 1.35
CA ARG A 190 24.72 3.67 2.51
C ARG A 190 25.10 2.60 3.54
N ALA A 191 26.38 2.25 3.56
CA ALA A 191 26.96 1.48 4.64
C ALA A 191 26.67 2.20 5.96
N LEU A 192 25.88 1.57 6.83
CA LEU A 192 25.82 1.96 8.24
C LEU A 192 27.12 1.44 8.88
N PRO A 193 27.92 2.29 9.55
CA PRO A 193 29.08 1.80 10.27
C PRO A 193 28.62 0.95 11.45
N GLU A 194 29.17 -0.26 11.57
CA GLU A 194 29.05 -1.11 12.74
C GLU A 194 29.56 -0.34 13.96
N GLY A 195 28.68 -0.09 14.93
CA GLY A 195 29.02 0.57 16.18
C GLY A 195 29.68 -0.40 17.16
N ASP A 196 30.91 -0.07 17.54
CA ASP A 196 31.71 -0.72 18.59
C ASP A 196 30.92 -0.90 19.91
N PRO A 197 30.82 -2.13 20.46
CA PRO A 197 30.11 -2.40 21.71
C PRO A 197 30.80 -1.84 22.98
N GLY A 198 31.94 -1.14 22.86
CA GLY A 198 32.72 -0.61 23.99
C GLY A 198 32.49 0.85 24.41
N ALA A 199 31.72 1.66 23.66
CA ALA A 199 31.66 3.11 23.91
C ALA A 199 30.64 3.50 25.01
N ARG A 200 31.13 3.79 26.22
CA ARG A 200 30.33 4.38 27.31
C ARG A 200 29.78 5.76 26.92
N ARG A 201 28.45 5.94 26.95
CA ARG A 201 27.78 7.25 26.82
C ARG A 201 28.11 8.16 28.02
N PRO A 202 28.45 9.45 27.82
CA PRO A 202 28.50 10.40 28.93
C PRO A 202 27.09 10.79 29.39
N ALA A 203 26.90 10.93 30.70
CA ALA A 203 25.64 11.28 31.34
C ALA A 203 25.16 12.68 30.92
N ARG A 204 23.88 12.80 30.53
CA ARG A 204 23.23 14.09 30.25
C ARG A 204 22.79 14.76 31.57
N GLY A 205 23.41 15.88 31.92
CA GLY A 205 22.94 16.78 32.98
C GLY A 205 21.69 17.58 32.57
N PRO A 206 20.96 18.18 33.53
CA PRO A 206 19.65 18.76 33.27
C PRO A 206 19.71 20.07 32.46
N ALA A 207 18.80 20.21 31.50
CA ALA A 207 18.68 21.37 30.62
C ALA A 207 18.20 22.61 31.39
N ARG A 208 18.98 23.70 31.36
CA ARG A 208 18.59 25.01 31.91
C ARG A 208 17.71 25.77 30.91
N LEU A 209 16.47 26.02 31.31
CA LEU A 209 15.50 26.87 30.62
C LEU A 209 15.96 28.35 30.73
N ARG A 210 16.34 28.99 29.61
CA ARG A 210 16.60 30.44 29.60
C ARG A 210 15.32 31.21 29.29
N ARG A 211 14.73 31.83 30.32
CA ARG A 211 13.68 32.86 30.17
C ARG A 211 14.31 34.13 29.59
N ARG A 212 13.79 34.65 28.47
CA ARG A 212 14.03 36.04 28.06
C ARG A 212 12.95 36.92 28.70
N ARG A 213 13.36 37.86 29.56
CA ARG A 213 12.53 38.94 30.11
C ARG A 213 12.43 40.07 29.08
N GLY A 214 11.24 40.67 28.97
CA GLY A 214 10.97 41.83 28.14
C GLY A 214 11.42 43.16 28.74
N VAL A 215 11.42 44.21 27.90
CA VAL A 215 11.53 45.64 28.21
C VAL A 215 10.71 46.34 27.12
N ARG A 216 9.45 46.77 27.39
CA ARG A 216 8.91 48.04 27.94
C ARG A 216 8.25 48.88 26.83
N ASP A 217 7.03 49.31 27.14
CA ASP A 217 6.13 50.16 26.37
C ASP A 217 6.61 51.62 26.24
N ASP A 218 6.17 52.30 25.18
CA ASP A 218 5.76 53.71 25.25
C ASP A 218 4.67 54.02 24.18
N PRO A 219 3.60 54.80 24.47
CA PRO A 219 2.46 55.02 23.59
C PRO A 219 2.47 56.41 22.93
N SER A 220 2.01 56.53 21.68
CA SER A 220 1.42 57.80 21.19
C SER A 220 0.60 57.65 19.90
N ALA A 221 -0.59 58.27 19.93
CA ALA A 221 -1.42 58.85 18.85
C ALA A 221 -1.89 57.95 17.67
N ALA A 222 -3.16 57.55 17.53
CA ALA A 222 -4.40 58.32 17.24
C ALA A 222 -4.76 58.43 15.73
N GLY A 223 -5.98 57.97 15.38
CA GLY A 223 -6.70 58.23 14.10
C GLY A 223 -7.21 56.94 13.41
N VAL A 224 -8.46 56.46 13.56
CA VAL A 224 -9.75 56.96 12.97
C VAL A 224 -9.64 57.06 11.44
N ARG A 225 -10.40 56.39 10.54
CA ARG A 225 -11.81 55.96 10.52
C ARG A 225 -12.03 54.94 9.37
N ARG A 226 -13.10 54.14 9.51
CA ARG A 226 -13.72 53.32 8.45
C ARG A 226 -14.39 54.19 7.38
N ARG A 227 -14.44 53.66 6.14
CA ARG A 227 -15.54 53.86 5.18
C ARG A 227 -16.05 52.48 4.78
#